data_AF-A0A8J2YQ55-F1
#
_entry.id   AF-A0A8J2YQ55-F1
#
_cell.length_a   1.000
_cell.length_b   1.000
_cell.length_c   1.000
_cell.angle_alpha   90.00
_cell.angle_beta   90.00
_cell.angle_gamma   90.00
#
_symmetry.space_group_name_H-M   'P 1'
#
loop_
_entity.id
_entity.type
_entity.pdbx_description
1 polymer ?
#
loop_
_entity_poly.entity_id
_entity_poly.type
_entity_poly.pdbx_seq_one_letter_code
_entity_poly.pdbx_strand_id
1 'polypeptide(L)'
;MKEYAMSRARASITVHAEKETVAEIDALAAATDRSRDDIVNQALQQYLETNAWQVERIREGIAAADAGRVRPADDVFARISAKHGWSR
;
A
#
# COMPACT_ATOMS: atom_id res chain seq x y z
N MET A 1 -3.65 -5.67 -28.81
CA MET A 1 -2.34 -5.04 -29.12
C MET A 1 -2.54 -3.55 -29.33
N LYS A 2 -2.39 -2.74 -28.27
CA LYS A 2 -2.15 -1.28 -28.30
C LYS A 2 -2.06 -0.79 -26.85
N GLU A 3 -0.98 -1.14 -26.17
CA GLU A 3 -0.57 -0.52 -24.90
C GLU A 3 0.93 -0.80 -24.68
N TYR A 4 1.72 -0.74 -25.75
CA TYR A 4 3.17 -0.85 -25.66
C TYR A 4 3.71 0.55 -25.90
N ALA A 5 4.41 1.09 -24.89
CA ALA A 5 5.03 2.41 -24.86
C ALA A 5 4.10 3.62 -24.57
N MET A 6 3.40 3.60 -23.42
CA MET A 6 3.62 4.77 -22.56
C MET A 6 5.07 4.69 -22.12
N SER A 7 5.90 5.59 -22.63
CA SER A 7 7.26 5.83 -22.15
C SER A 7 7.30 5.64 -20.62
N ARG A 8 8.07 4.65 -20.12
CA ARG A 8 8.45 4.64 -18.71
C ARG A 8 9.42 5.78 -18.50
N ALA A 9 8.91 7.01 -18.52
CA ALA A 9 9.66 8.19 -18.16
C ALA A 9 10.13 8.00 -16.72
N ARG A 10 11.45 7.88 -16.54
CA ARG A 10 12.04 7.85 -15.21
C ARG A 10 12.02 9.28 -14.68
N ALA A 11 11.41 9.47 -13.52
CA ALA A 11 11.49 10.70 -12.76
C ALA A 11 12.49 10.50 -11.62
N SER A 12 13.34 11.50 -11.40
CA SER A 12 14.25 11.52 -10.26
C SER A 12 13.55 12.13 -9.06
N ILE A 13 13.73 11.52 -7.89
CA ILE A 13 13.29 12.09 -6.60
C ILE A 13 14.49 12.23 -5.68
N THR A 14 14.48 13.25 -4.82
CA THR A 14 15.46 13.40 -3.75
C THR A 14 14.82 12.92 -2.45
N VAL A 15 15.36 11.85 -1.87
CA VAL A 15 14.91 11.30 -0.59
C VAL A 15 15.81 11.79 0.52
N HIS A 16 15.21 12.33 1.58
CA HIS A 16 15.91 12.70 2.80
C HIS A 16 15.72 11.58 3.82
N ALA A 17 16.81 11.09 4.38
CA ALA A 17 16.82 10.03 5.38
C ALA A 17 17.92 10.31 6.41
N GLU A 18 17.76 9.74 7.60
CA GLU A 18 18.80 9.78 8.63
C GLU A 18 20.09 9.11 8.13
N LYS A 19 21.24 9.59 8.61
CA LYS A 19 22.55 9.05 8.19
C LYS A 19 22.67 7.56 8.47
N GLU A 20 22.11 7.10 9.57
CA GLU A 20 22.07 5.69 9.95
C GLU A 20 21.28 4.85 8.93
N THR A 21 20.09 5.31 8.53
CA THR A 21 19.30 4.65 7.49
C THR A 21 20.05 4.57 6.15
N VAL A 22 20.76 5.63 5.76
CA VAL A 22 21.58 5.60 4.52
C VAL A 22 22.69 4.54 4.64
N ALA A 23 23.33 4.44 5.80
CA ALA A 23 24.37 3.44 6.05
C ALA A 23 23.83 2.00 6.00
N GLU A 24 22.63 1.75 6.54
CA GLU A 24 21.96 0.45 6.47
C GLU A 24 21.61 0.06 5.03
N ILE A 25 21.11 1.01 4.23
CA ILE A 25 20.80 0.79 2.81
C ILE A 25 22.08 0.43 2.04
N ASP A 26 23.19 1.14 2.31
CA ASP A 26 24.47 0.88 1.66
C ASP A 26 25.03 -0.49 2.02
N ALA A 27 24.94 -0.88 3.29
CA ALA A 27 25.36 -2.21 3.74
C ALA A 27 24.53 -3.32 3.07
N LEU A 28 23.21 -3.13 2.95
CA LEU A 28 22.33 -4.08 2.29
C LEU A 28 22.61 -4.16 0.78
N ALA A 29 22.83 -3.02 0.13
CA ALA A 29 23.21 -2.96 -1.28
C ALA A 29 24.50 -3.73 -1.54
N ALA A 30 25.54 -3.51 -0.72
CA ALA A 30 26.82 -4.22 -0.82
C ALA A 30 26.68 -5.73 -0.57
N ALA A 31 25.91 -6.12 0.45
CA ALA A 31 25.71 -7.54 0.79
C ALA A 31 24.90 -8.31 -0.27
N THR A 32 24.12 -7.62 -1.10
CA THR A 32 23.24 -8.24 -2.11
C THR A 32 23.72 -8.04 -3.55
N ASP A 33 24.88 -7.41 -3.75
CA ASP A 33 25.42 -7.03 -5.06
C ASP A 33 24.43 -6.20 -5.90
N ARG A 34 23.81 -5.21 -5.26
CA ARG A 34 22.80 -4.32 -5.87
C ARG A 34 23.16 -2.87 -5.71
N SER A 35 22.59 -2.02 -6.56
CA SER A 35 22.74 -0.57 -6.38
C SER A 35 21.85 -0.05 -5.25
N ARG A 36 22.25 1.07 -4.64
CA ARG A 36 21.41 1.82 -3.69
C ARG A 36 20.04 2.15 -4.30
N ASP A 37 20.02 2.56 -5.57
CA ASP A 37 18.80 2.90 -6.30
C ASP A 37 17.85 1.70 -6.42
N ASP A 38 18.38 0.49 -6.65
CA ASP A 38 17.57 -0.73 -6.71
C ASP A 38 16.94 -1.08 -5.36
N ILE A 39 17.69 -0.93 -4.27
CA ILE A 39 17.18 -1.18 -2.91
C ILE A 39 16.08 -0.17 -2.56
N VAL A 40 16.31 1.12 -2.82
CA VAL A 40 15.35 2.19 -2.55
C VAL A 40 14.08 2.00 -3.39
N ASN A 41 14.22 1.73 -4.69
CA ASN A 41 13.07 1.52 -5.57
C ASN A 41 12.26 0.28 -5.17
N GLN A 42 12.93 -0.81 -4.76
CA GLN A 42 12.23 -1.99 -4.26
C GLN A 42 11.45 -1.67 -2.96
N ALA A 43 12.07 -0.95 -2.02
CA ALA A 43 11.41 -0.56 -0.78
C ALA A 43 10.17 0.31 -1.05
N LEU A 44 10.28 1.26 -1.99
CA LEU A 44 9.16 2.10 -2.42
C LEU A 44 8.03 1.27 -3.05
N GLN A 45 8.37 0.33 -3.94
CA GLN A 45 7.37 -0.56 -4.56
C GLN A 45 6.63 -1.38 -3.51
N GLN A 46 7.38 -2.01 -2.59
CA GLN A 46 6.78 -2.84 -1.55
C GLN A 46 5.89 -2.02 -0.60
N TYR A 47 6.32 -0.79 -0.27
CA TYR A 47 5.50 0.11 0.54
C TYR A 47 4.21 0.50 -0.19
N LEU A 48 4.29 0.86 -1.46
CA LEU A 48 3.10 1.22 -2.25
C LEU A 48 2.15 0.03 -2.40
N GLU A 49 2.64 -1.15 -2.75
CA GLU A 49 1.83 -2.36 -2.88
C GLU A 49 1.10 -2.70 -1.58
N THR A 50 1.81 -2.59 -0.44
CA THR A 50 1.24 -2.88 0.88
C THR A 50 0.13 -1.92 1.27
N ASN A 51 0.17 -0.66 0.81
CA ASN A 51 -0.75 0.39 1.23
C ASN A 51 -1.82 0.75 0.19
N ALA A 52 -1.57 0.48 -1.10
CA ALA A 52 -2.46 0.87 -2.19
C ALA A 52 -3.86 0.27 -2.04
N TRP A 53 -3.95 -0.98 -1.61
CA TRP A 53 -5.26 -1.64 -1.41
C TRP A 53 -6.08 -0.97 -0.31
N GLN A 54 -5.45 -0.46 0.76
CA GLN A 54 -6.17 0.21 1.85
C GLN A 54 -6.78 1.52 1.38
N VAL A 55 -5.98 2.31 0.65
CA VAL A 55 -6.43 3.59 0.09
C VAL A 55 -7.61 3.37 -0.85
N GLU A 56 -7.53 2.35 -1.72
CA GLU A 56 -8.61 2.04 -2.64
C GLU A 56 -9.88 1.60 -1.90
N ARG A 57 -9.75 0.68 -0.93
CA ARG A 57 -10.89 0.21 -0.12
C ARG A 57 -11.56 1.32 0.69
N ILE A 58 -10.79 2.28 1.20
CA ILE A 58 -11.34 3.46 1.88
C ILE A 58 -12.15 4.30 0.90
N ARG A 59 -11.61 4.59 -0.28
CA ARG A 59 -12.30 5.36 -1.33
C ARG A 59 -13.58 4.68 -1.79
N GLU A 60 -13.53 3.38 -2.03
CA GLU A 60 -14.71 2.57 -2.37
C GLU A 60 -15.76 2.61 -1.25
N GLY A 61 -15.33 2.51 0.01
CA GLY A 61 -16.20 2.58 1.18
C GLY A 61 -16.90 3.93 1.30
N ILE A 62 -16.17 5.03 1.10
CA ILE A 62 -16.72 6.39 1.09
C ILE A 62 -17.75 6.52 -0.05
N ALA A 63 -17.39 6.12 -1.27
CA ALA A 63 -18.30 6.20 -2.42
C ALA A 63 -19.56 5.32 -2.23
N ALA A 64 -19.43 4.17 -1.56
CA ALA A 64 -20.58 3.33 -1.20
C ALA A 64 -21.47 4.01 -0.15
N ALA A 65 -20.88 4.67 0.84
CA ALA A 65 -21.60 5.43 1.85
C ALA A 65 -22.37 6.61 1.24
N ASP A 66 -21.72 7.38 0.38
CA ASP A 66 -22.34 8.51 -0.34
C ASP A 66 -23.50 8.04 -1.24
N ALA A 67 -23.38 6.84 -1.83
CA ALA A 67 -24.45 6.20 -2.60
C ALA A 67 -25.54 5.53 -1.74
N GLY A 68 -25.51 5.70 -0.41
CA GLY A 68 -26.48 5.11 0.51
C GLY A 68 -26.37 3.59 0.68
N ARG A 69 -25.30 2.96 0.18
CA ARG A 69 -25.03 1.51 0.32
C ARG A 69 -24.44 1.17 1.68
N VAL A 70 -25.14 1.57 2.73
CA VAL A 70 -24.79 1.35 4.14
C VAL A 70 -25.81 0.46 4.83
N ARG A 71 -25.44 -0.07 5.99
CA ARG A 71 -26.35 -0.83 6.86
C ARG A 71 -26.28 -0.27 8.29
N PRO A 72 -27.38 -0.30 9.04
CA PRO A 72 -27.36 -0.01 10.47
C PRO A 72 -26.35 -0.89 11.19
N ALA A 73 -25.66 -0.32 12.18
CA ALA A 73 -24.61 -1.03 12.92
C ALA A 73 -25.15 -2.27 13.63
N ASP A 74 -26.34 -2.18 14.23
CA ASP A 74 -26.97 -3.29 14.97
C ASP A 74 -27.22 -4.51 14.06
N ASP A 75 -27.67 -4.30 12.82
CA ASP A 75 -27.86 -5.36 11.83
C ASP A 75 -26.53 -6.05 11.48
N VAL A 76 -25.44 -5.28 11.40
CA VAL A 76 -24.10 -5.82 11.12
C VAL A 76 -23.62 -6.68 12.28
N PHE A 77 -23.75 -6.18 13.52
CA PHE A 77 -23.34 -6.93 14.71
C PHE A 77 -24.14 -8.22 14.89
N ALA A 78 -25.46 -8.19 14.69
CA ALA A 78 -26.32 -9.36 14.76
C ALA A 78 -25.92 -10.45 13.73
N ARG A 79 -25.49 -10.04 12.52
CA ARG A 79 -25.01 -10.99 11.50
C ARG A 79 -23.66 -11.59 11.84
N ILE A 80 -22.75 -10.82 12.41
CA ILE A 80 -21.42 -11.29 12.80
C ILE A 80 -21.54 -12.26 13.98
N SER A 81 -22.33 -11.93 15.01
CA SER A 81 -22.57 -12.80 16.17
C SER A 81 -23.17 -14.14 15.76
N ALA A 82 -24.20 -14.11 14.91
CA ALA A 82 -24.85 -15.32 14.39
C ALA A 82 -23.88 -16.22 13.59
N LYS A 83 -22.90 -15.63 12.89
CA LYS A 83 -21.95 -16.37 12.07
C LYS A 83 -20.75 -16.93 12.86
N HIS A 84 -20.31 -16.23 13.90
CA HIS A 84 -19.06 -16.54 14.60
C HIS A 84 -19.25 -16.95 16.07
N GLY A 85 -20.49 -17.05 16.56
CA GLY A 85 -20.79 -17.50 17.93
C GLY A 85 -20.37 -16.51 19.01
N TRP A 86 -20.15 -15.25 18.67
CA TRP A 86 -19.74 -14.21 19.61
C TRP A 86 -20.99 -13.53 20.21
N SER A 87 -21.12 -13.54 21.54
CA SER A 87 -22.12 -12.72 22.25
C SER A 87 -21.53 -11.35 22.55
N ARG A 88 -22.29 -10.29 22.29
CA ARG A 88 -22.03 -8.97 22.89
C ARG A 88 -22.46 -8.97 24.36
#